data_AF-A0A9P4UIP8-F1
#
_entry.id   AF-A0A9P4UIP8-F1
#
_cell.length_a   1.000
_cell.length_b   1.000
_cell.length_c   1.000
_cell.angle_alpha   90.00
_cell.angle_beta   90.00
_cell.angle_gamma   90.00
#
_symmetry.space_group_name_H-M   'P 1'
#
loop_
_entity.id
_entity.type
_entity.pdbx_description
1 polymer ?
#
loop_
_entity_poly.entity_id
_entity_poly.type
_entity_poly.pdbx_seq_one_letter_code
_entity_poly.pdbx_strand_id
1 'polypeptide(L)'
;MRPLQPFGAFFSSFRYTLLDSGHESDTQQPLARKLKDSLSSKILWRLMVVLAVLLLTLDLLRPSAKSYLGKYASGAPPGQEPSRPEAPGESNATTGPNSTDWSRFAYCQYVTNAQYLCNSVMIFKSLTRLGSKASKIMMYPEQWDLSADDLTSRLLIKARDQYGVALIPIKVQHLSGEATWADSFTKLLAFNQTRFDRVLSLDSDATVLQPMDELFLLPPAPVAMPRAYWLKNTLSSQLVLIEPSAFEFNRIKEAFTNRTSEEFDMEIVNNLYSDACMVLPHRRYDLLTGEFRSNNHVHYLGSAEEKWDPSLVYEEAKFVHFSDWPYPKPWIHPTDDQTKKIKPKCVEMTSADGQVQEDCTAQAIWLELYQDFRNRREIVCGSGSMSFKRYLDAGGYGPSPYEYLVNED
;
A
#
# COMPACT_ATOMS: atom_id res chain seq x y z
N MET A 1 16.71 28.24 39.91
CA MET A 1 17.27 26.86 39.95
C MET A 1 16.45 26.00 40.91
N ARG A 2 15.81 24.94 40.39
CA ARG A 2 15.34 23.74 41.12
C ARG A 2 15.54 22.54 40.17
N PRO A 3 15.82 21.33 40.65
CA PRO A 3 16.36 20.25 39.82
C PRO A 3 15.30 19.48 39.04
N LEU A 4 15.76 18.84 37.96
CA LEU A 4 15.01 17.93 37.08
C LEU A 4 14.85 16.53 37.69
N GLN A 5 13.73 15.87 37.39
CA GLN A 5 13.59 14.40 37.39
C GLN A 5 12.73 13.94 36.19
N PRO A 6 12.86 12.67 35.75
CA PRO A 6 12.80 12.35 34.32
C PRO A 6 11.44 11.86 33.79
N PHE A 7 11.32 11.91 32.46
CA PHE A 7 10.24 11.31 31.68
C PHE A 7 10.20 9.78 31.80
N GLY A 8 9.01 9.23 31.99
CA GLY A 8 8.71 7.80 31.78
C GLY A 8 7.67 7.64 30.68
N ALA A 9 8.05 6.97 29.58
CA ALA A 9 7.12 6.62 28.51
C ALA A 9 6.45 5.26 28.81
N PHE A 10 5.14 5.16 28.59
CA PHE A 10 4.43 3.88 28.55
C PHE A 10 3.29 3.92 27.53
N PHE A 11 3.56 3.39 26.33
CA PHE A 11 2.52 2.93 25.40
C PHE A 11 2.17 1.48 25.76
N SER A 12 0.92 1.19 26.11
CA SER A 12 0.28 -0.13 25.98
C SER A 12 -1.19 -0.08 26.41
N SER A 13 -2.04 -0.76 25.64
CA SER A 13 -3.44 -1.17 25.94
C SER A 13 -4.55 -0.29 25.36
N PHE A 14 -5.04 -0.71 24.19
CA PHE A 14 -6.45 -0.54 23.82
C PHE A 14 -7.31 -1.43 24.72
N ARG A 15 -8.29 -0.85 25.44
CA ARG A 15 -9.44 -1.59 25.97
C ARG A 15 -10.63 -0.66 26.15
N TYR A 16 -11.79 -1.08 25.62
CA TYR A 16 -13.08 -0.45 25.91
C TYR A 16 -13.52 -0.82 27.34
N THR A 17 -14.03 0.17 28.07
CA THR A 17 -14.61 -0.02 29.40
C THR A 17 -16.06 -0.51 29.29
N LEU A 18 -16.34 -1.66 29.89
CA LEU A 18 -17.68 -2.06 30.33
C LEU A 18 -17.56 -2.60 31.77
N LEU A 19 -18.68 -2.54 32.50
CA LEU A 19 -18.68 -2.37 33.96
C LEU A 19 -18.21 -3.59 34.79
N ASP A 20 -17.70 -3.24 35.97
CA ASP A 20 -17.17 -4.10 37.03
C ASP A 20 -18.26 -4.94 37.71
N SER A 21 -17.96 -6.23 37.95
CA SER A 21 -18.33 -6.90 39.20
C SER A 21 -17.52 -8.18 39.44
N GLY A 22 -16.62 -8.19 40.44
CA GLY A 22 -16.54 -9.32 41.37
C GLY A 22 -15.25 -10.16 41.47
N HIS A 23 -14.60 -9.98 42.63
CA HIS A 23 -13.85 -10.96 43.44
C HIS A 23 -12.39 -11.38 43.11
N GLU A 24 -11.57 -11.24 44.16
CA GLU A 24 -10.20 -11.74 44.33
C GLU A 24 -10.07 -13.27 44.33
N SER A 25 -8.92 -13.79 43.90
CA SER A 25 -8.11 -14.70 44.74
C SER A 25 -6.64 -14.74 44.28
N ASP A 26 -5.75 -15.11 45.20
CA ASP A 26 -4.30 -14.97 45.12
C ASP A 26 -3.58 -16.31 44.75
N THR A 27 -2.27 -16.22 44.51
CA THR A 27 -1.20 -17.24 44.66
C THR A 27 -0.57 -17.93 43.42
N GLN A 28 0.76 -18.14 43.58
CA GLN A 28 1.66 -19.13 42.95
C GLN A 28 2.37 -18.84 41.60
N GLN A 29 3.53 -18.20 41.70
CA GLN A 29 4.76 -18.64 41.00
C GLN A 29 5.65 -19.38 42.01
N PRO A 30 6.23 -20.57 41.69
CA PRO A 30 7.62 -20.57 41.20
C PRO A 30 8.03 -21.82 40.37
N LEU A 31 8.22 -21.66 39.04
CA LEU A 31 8.93 -22.68 38.23
C LEU A 31 10.15 -22.12 37.45
N ALA A 32 10.14 -20.82 37.11
CA ALA A 32 11.11 -20.21 36.20
C ALA A 32 12.55 -20.05 36.73
N ARG A 33 12.82 -20.30 38.03
CA ARG A 33 14.15 -20.11 38.63
C ARG A 33 15.12 -21.29 38.49
N LYS A 34 14.67 -22.50 38.13
CA LYS A 34 15.55 -23.69 38.05
C LYS A 34 16.17 -23.99 36.69
N LEU A 35 15.78 -23.28 35.62
CA LEU A 35 16.27 -23.54 34.26
C LEU A 35 17.45 -22.65 33.82
N LYS A 36 17.83 -21.63 34.59
CA LYS A 36 18.83 -20.63 34.15
C LYS A 36 20.30 -21.02 34.41
N ASP A 37 20.56 -22.01 35.26
CA ASP A 37 21.91 -22.32 35.75
C ASP A 37 22.60 -23.52 35.03
N SER A 38 22.05 -24.01 33.90
CA SER A 38 22.54 -25.22 33.21
C SER A 38 23.26 -24.97 31.87
N LEU A 39 23.64 -23.73 31.55
CA LEU A 39 24.24 -23.36 30.24
C LEU A 39 25.55 -22.57 30.29
N SER A 40 26.20 -22.41 31.45
CA SER A 40 27.49 -21.70 31.60
C SER A 40 28.72 -22.62 31.66
N SER A 41 28.61 -23.85 31.14
CA SER A 41 29.73 -24.80 31.14
C SER A 41 30.87 -24.36 30.23
N LYS A 42 32.03 -24.06 30.83
CA LYS A 42 33.30 -23.69 30.16
C LYS A 42 33.79 -24.74 29.14
N ILE A 43 33.22 -25.94 29.16
CA ILE A 43 33.50 -27.05 28.22
C ILE A 43 32.90 -26.76 26.84
N LEU A 44 31.65 -26.28 26.78
CA LEU A 44 30.98 -25.95 25.51
C LEU A 44 31.74 -24.86 24.74
N TRP A 45 32.20 -23.82 25.44
CA TRP A 45 32.99 -22.75 24.85
C TRP A 45 34.32 -23.25 24.26
N ARG A 46 35.01 -24.19 24.93
CA ARG A 46 36.23 -24.81 24.42
C ARG A 46 35.97 -25.64 23.15
N LEU A 47 34.87 -26.39 23.09
CA LEU A 47 34.50 -27.17 21.90
C LEU A 47 34.18 -26.26 20.70
N MET A 48 33.47 -25.15 20.92
CA MET A 48 33.18 -24.17 19.87
C MET A 48 34.46 -23.52 19.29
N VAL A 49 35.44 -23.20 20.14
CA VAL A 49 36.74 -22.65 19.69
C VAL A 49 37.52 -23.66 18.86
N VAL A 50 37.56 -24.94 19.26
CA VAL A 50 38.23 -26.00 18.49
C VAL A 50 37.58 -26.20 17.12
N LEU A 51 36.24 -26.19 17.06
CA LEU A 51 35.49 -26.31 15.80
C LEU A 51 35.77 -25.14 14.85
N ALA A 52 35.80 -23.90 15.36
CA ALA A 52 36.10 -22.71 14.56
C ALA A 52 37.51 -22.75 13.95
N VAL A 53 38.52 -23.21 14.71
CA VAL A 53 39.89 -23.37 14.21
C VAL A 53 39.96 -24.46 13.12
N LEU A 54 39.23 -25.56 13.28
CA LEU A 54 39.14 -26.65 12.28
C LEU A 54 38.49 -26.21 10.96
N LEU A 55 37.49 -25.33 11.02
CA LEU A 55 36.86 -24.79 9.80
C LEU A 55 37.80 -23.81 9.08
N LEU A 56 38.51 -22.96 9.81
CA LEU A 56 39.48 -22.02 9.24
C LEU A 56 40.68 -22.72 8.59
N THR A 57 41.16 -23.84 9.13
CA THR A 57 42.24 -24.63 8.50
C THR A 57 41.77 -25.37 7.25
N LEU A 58 40.49 -25.76 7.16
CA LEU A 58 39.93 -26.40 5.97
C LEU A 58 39.76 -25.41 4.79
N ASP A 59 39.36 -24.17 5.04
CA ASP A 59 39.28 -23.15 3.96
C ASP A 59 40.67 -22.74 3.44
N LEU A 60 41.70 -22.72 4.29
CA LEU A 60 43.10 -22.50 3.87
C LEU A 60 43.68 -23.63 3.00
N LEU A 61 43.05 -24.80 2.98
CA LEU A 61 43.46 -25.97 2.19
C LEU A 61 42.69 -26.12 0.86
N ARG A 62 41.76 -25.22 0.53
CA ARG A 62 41.03 -25.26 -0.75
C ARG A 62 41.89 -24.68 -1.90
N PRO A 63 42.23 -25.47 -2.93
CA PRO A 63 42.95 -24.95 -4.09
C PRO A 63 42.07 -23.97 -4.88
N SER A 64 42.65 -22.82 -5.25
CA SER A 64 41.94 -21.74 -5.95
C SER A 64 41.62 -22.12 -7.40
N ALA A 65 40.35 -22.40 -7.69
CA ALA A 65 39.86 -22.63 -9.04
C ALA A 65 39.75 -21.30 -9.81
N LYS A 66 40.63 -21.07 -10.79
CA LYS A 66 40.54 -19.93 -11.72
C LYS A 66 40.06 -20.36 -13.11
N SER A 67 39.09 -19.59 -13.62
CA SER A 67 38.76 -19.31 -15.02
C SER A 67 38.57 -20.47 -16.01
N TYR A 68 37.35 -20.57 -16.56
CA TYR A 68 37.14 -20.73 -18.01
C TYR A 68 35.85 -20.02 -18.43
N LEU A 69 35.96 -18.93 -19.20
CA LEU A 69 34.86 -18.34 -19.95
C LEU A 69 35.43 -17.91 -21.30
N GLY A 70 35.01 -18.60 -22.37
CA GLY A 70 35.62 -18.51 -23.69
C GLY A 70 35.20 -17.24 -24.45
N LYS A 71 36.17 -16.58 -25.08
CA LYS A 71 35.93 -15.56 -26.11
C LYS A 71 35.56 -16.25 -27.42
N TYR A 72 34.51 -15.79 -28.10
CA TYR A 72 34.45 -15.80 -29.57
C TYR A 72 33.69 -14.58 -30.07
N ALA A 73 34.35 -13.78 -30.92
CA ALA A 73 33.77 -12.65 -31.62
C ALA A 73 34.56 -12.39 -32.92
N SER A 74 33.90 -11.76 -33.89
CA SER A 74 34.40 -11.28 -35.20
C SER A 74 34.71 -12.33 -36.28
N GLY A 75 34.05 -12.16 -37.44
CA GLY A 75 34.25 -12.95 -38.67
C GLY A 75 33.20 -12.61 -39.73
N ALA A 76 33.53 -11.70 -40.66
CA ALA A 76 32.79 -11.32 -41.89
C ALA A 76 33.79 -10.59 -42.82
N PRO A 77 33.52 -10.29 -44.12
CA PRO A 77 32.40 -10.62 -45.03
C PRO A 77 32.98 -11.38 -46.29
N PRO A 78 32.57 -11.25 -47.59
CA PRO A 78 31.42 -10.59 -48.27
C PRO A 78 30.73 -11.38 -49.43
N GLY A 79 29.67 -10.80 -50.04
CA GLY A 79 29.15 -11.17 -51.37
C GLY A 79 27.70 -10.74 -51.65
N GLN A 80 27.43 -10.02 -52.74
CA GLN A 80 26.09 -9.54 -53.18
C GLN A 80 25.52 -10.40 -54.33
N GLU A 81 24.18 -10.48 -54.47
CA GLU A 81 23.38 -9.94 -55.62
C GLU A 81 21.86 -10.27 -55.52
N PRO A 82 20.95 -9.61 -56.29
CA PRO A 82 19.54 -9.43 -55.88
C PRO A 82 18.44 -9.99 -56.82
N SER A 83 17.27 -10.35 -56.23
CA SER A 83 15.90 -10.38 -56.81
C SER A 83 14.88 -10.67 -55.68
N ARG A 84 13.54 -10.50 -55.71
CA ARG A 84 12.52 -9.90 -56.62
C ARG A 84 11.29 -9.53 -55.71
N PRO A 85 10.42 -8.53 -56.00
CA PRO A 85 9.45 -8.07 -54.98
C PRO A 85 8.16 -8.91 -54.89
N GLU A 86 7.68 -9.08 -53.65
CA GLU A 86 6.31 -9.48 -53.31
C GLU A 86 5.73 -8.51 -52.25
N ALA A 87 4.40 -8.38 -52.23
CA ALA A 87 3.65 -7.46 -51.37
C ALA A 87 2.46 -8.19 -50.73
N PRO A 88 1.66 -7.53 -49.88
CA PRO A 88 2.04 -6.87 -48.64
C PRO A 88 1.57 -7.72 -47.44
N GLY A 89 2.50 -8.20 -46.61
CA GLY A 89 2.18 -8.94 -45.39
C GLY A 89 1.91 -8.01 -44.20
N GLU A 90 0.92 -8.37 -43.38
CA GLU A 90 0.50 -7.62 -42.20
C GLU A 90 1.67 -7.25 -41.29
N SER A 91 1.70 -5.98 -40.83
CA SER A 91 2.69 -5.51 -39.87
C SER A 91 2.41 -6.08 -38.48
N ASN A 92 2.84 -7.33 -38.25
CA ASN A 92 3.14 -7.80 -36.91
C ASN A 92 4.15 -6.82 -36.31
N ALA A 93 3.68 -6.00 -35.37
CA ALA A 93 4.51 -5.09 -34.61
C ALA A 93 5.50 -5.94 -33.80
N THR A 94 6.70 -6.09 -34.33
CA THR A 94 7.83 -6.73 -33.66
C THR A 94 8.21 -5.87 -32.47
N THR A 95 7.63 -6.20 -31.32
CA THR A 95 8.05 -5.76 -30.00
C THR A 95 9.54 -6.01 -29.86
N GLY A 96 10.33 -4.94 -29.90
CA GLY A 96 11.78 -5.03 -29.75
C GLY A 96 12.15 -5.65 -28.40
N PRO A 97 13.38 -6.17 -28.23
CA PRO A 97 13.79 -6.96 -27.05
C PRO A 97 13.76 -6.21 -25.69
N ASN A 98 13.31 -4.95 -25.65
CA ASN A 98 13.18 -4.10 -24.47
C ASN A 98 11.73 -3.65 -24.17
N SER A 99 10.71 -4.05 -24.93
CA SER A 99 9.32 -3.66 -24.62
C SER A 99 8.69 -4.61 -23.59
N THR A 100 8.48 -4.11 -22.37
CA THR A 100 7.70 -4.78 -21.32
C THR A 100 6.30 -5.17 -21.81
N ASP A 101 5.93 -6.44 -21.63
CA ASP A 101 4.55 -6.89 -21.82
C ASP A 101 3.69 -6.58 -20.58
N TRP A 102 3.01 -5.44 -20.63
CA TRP A 102 2.14 -4.95 -19.55
C TRP A 102 0.86 -5.78 -19.36
N SER A 103 0.51 -6.66 -20.31
CA SER A 103 -0.67 -7.53 -20.16
C SER A 103 -0.52 -8.56 -19.04
N ARG A 104 0.72 -8.89 -18.68
CA ARG A 104 1.11 -9.80 -17.60
C ARG A 104 0.98 -9.18 -16.20
N PHE A 105 0.64 -7.90 -16.10
CA PHE A 105 0.52 -7.18 -14.83
C PHE A 105 -0.90 -6.65 -14.63
N ALA A 106 -1.35 -6.53 -13.37
CA ALA A 106 -2.66 -5.96 -13.05
C ALA A 106 -2.70 -5.12 -11.77
N TYR A 107 -3.39 -3.99 -11.82
CA TYR A 107 -3.97 -3.34 -10.64
C TYR A 107 -5.23 -4.10 -10.21
N CYS A 108 -5.32 -4.44 -8.94
CA CYS A 108 -6.43 -5.19 -8.36
C CYS A 108 -7.24 -4.36 -7.37
N GLN A 109 -8.55 -4.51 -7.43
CA GLN A 109 -9.50 -4.12 -6.40
C GLN A 109 -10.36 -5.33 -6.03
N TYR A 110 -10.83 -5.35 -4.78
CA TYR A 110 -11.85 -6.28 -4.32
C TYR A 110 -13.01 -5.49 -3.72
N VAL A 111 -14.24 -5.96 -3.89
CA VAL A 111 -15.44 -5.25 -3.45
C VAL A 111 -16.41 -6.22 -2.77
N THR A 112 -16.99 -5.80 -1.65
CA THR A 112 -17.94 -6.62 -0.87
C THR A 112 -19.25 -5.87 -0.57
N ASN A 113 -19.25 -4.54 -0.74
CA ASN A 113 -20.43 -3.68 -0.63
C ASN A 113 -20.36 -2.50 -1.61
N ALA A 114 -21.48 -1.80 -1.81
CA ALA A 114 -21.61 -0.69 -2.76
C ALA A 114 -20.72 0.53 -2.43
N GLN A 115 -20.37 0.76 -1.15
CA GLN A 115 -19.52 1.89 -0.77
C GLN A 115 -18.07 1.67 -1.25
N TYR A 116 -17.53 0.46 -1.03
CA TYR A 116 -16.21 0.06 -1.52
C TYR A 116 -16.19 -0.16 -3.05
N LEU A 117 -17.29 -0.64 -3.66
CA LEU A 117 -17.41 -0.65 -5.12
C LEU A 117 -17.23 0.75 -5.70
N CYS A 118 -17.96 1.75 -5.19
CA CYS A 118 -17.78 3.13 -5.61
C CYS A 118 -16.34 3.63 -5.43
N ASN A 119 -15.71 3.33 -4.30
CA ASN A 119 -14.29 3.65 -4.05
C ASN A 119 -13.36 3.05 -5.12
N SER A 120 -13.49 1.75 -5.39
CA SER A 120 -12.70 1.04 -6.39
C SER A 120 -12.89 1.61 -7.80
N VAL A 121 -14.12 2.00 -8.18
CA VAL A 121 -14.37 2.67 -9.47
C VAL A 121 -13.70 4.05 -9.54
N MET A 122 -13.58 4.78 -8.43
CA MET A 122 -12.79 6.02 -8.38
C MET A 122 -11.28 5.78 -8.53
N ILE A 123 -10.75 4.69 -7.95
CA ILE A 123 -9.36 4.28 -8.16
C ILE A 123 -9.13 3.93 -9.63
N PHE A 124 -10.01 3.15 -10.27
CA PHE A 124 -9.88 2.83 -11.70
C PHE A 124 -10.01 4.05 -12.61
N LYS A 125 -10.89 5.02 -12.30
CA LYS A 125 -10.92 6.32 -12.98
C LYS A 125 -9.57 7.04 -12.88
N SER A 126 -8.98 7.06 -11.69
CA SER A 126 -7.71 7.74 -11.41
C SER A 126 -6.55 7.07 -12.15
N LEU A 127 -6.45 5.73 -12.09
CA LEU A 127 -5.49 4.92 -12.83
C LEU A 127 -5.63 5.09 -14.36
N THR A 128 -6.86 5.23 -14.86
CA THR A 128 -7.12 5.47 -16.30
C THR A 128 -6.66 6.87 -16.71
N ARG A 129 -7.02 7.91 -15.92
CA ARG A 129 -6.55 9.30 -16.12
C ARG A 129 -5.02 9.39 -16.13
N LEU A 130 -4.36 8.62 -15.27
CA LEU A 130 -2.90 8.60 -15.12
C LEU A 130 -2.18 7.72 -16.17
N GLY A 131 -2.91 7.13 -17.14
CA GLY A 131 -2.32 6.36 -18.23
C GLY A 131 -1.70 5.03 -17.81
N SER A 132 -2.21 4.40 -16.74
CA SER A 132 -1.69 3.12 -16.23
C SER A 132 -1.68 2.03 -17.31
N LYS A 133 -0.50 1.46 -17.53
CA LYS A 133 -0.23 0.48 -18.60
C LYS A 133 -0.67 -0.93 -18.23
N ALA A 134 -0.57 -1.29 -16.95
CA ALA A 134 -1.02 -2.57 -16.46
C ALA A 134 -2.54 -2.76 -16.62
N SER A 135 -2.96 -4.03 -16.71
CA SER A 135 -4.37 -4.42 -16.71
C SER A 135 -5.07 -3.93 -15.44
N LYS A 136 -6.40 -3.85 -15.47
CA LYS A 136 -7.22 -3.44 -14.33
C LYS A 136 -8.24 -4.53 -14.05
N ILE A 137 -8.26 -5.09 -12.84
CA ILE A 137 -9.14 -6.19 -12.45
C ILE A 137 -9.92 -5.87 -11.18
N MET A 138 -11.21 -6.21 -11.15
CA MET A 138 -12.05 -6.07 -9.96
C MET A 138 -12.66 -7.41 -9.59
N MET A 139 -12.30 -7.93 -8.41
CA MET A 139 -12.94 -9.10 -7.82
C MET A 139 -14.25 -8.67 -7.14
N TYR A 140 -15.38 -9.19 -7.59
CA TYR A 140 -16.72 -8.79 -7.10
C TYR A 140 -17.58 -10.01 -6.76
N PRO A 141 -18.57 -9.88 -5.85
CA PRO A 141 -19.40 -11.00 -5.42
C PRO A 141 -20.21 -11.57 -6.60
N GLU A 142 -20.08 -12.88 -6.85
CA GLU A 142 -20.70 -13.56 -8.01
C GLU A 142 -22.23 -13.42 -8.05
N GLN A 143 -22.88 -13.15 -6.92
CA GLN A 143 -24.32 -12.90 -6.80
C GLN A 143 -24.77 -11.49 -7.20
N TRP A 144 -23.87 -10.57 -7.57
CA TRP A 144 -24.24 -9.25 -8.08
C TRP A 144 -24.60 -9.33 -9.57
N ASP A 145 -25.89 -9.19 -9.86
CA ASP A 145 -26.45 -9.29 -11.21
C ASP A 145 -26.10 -8.05 -12.05
N LEU A 146 -25.29 -8.23 -13.09
CA LEU A 146 -24.92 -7.18 -14.04
C LEU A 146 -26.09 -6.65 -14.89
N SER A 147 -27.25 -7.32 -14.89
CA SER A 147 -28.44 -6.91 -15.66
C SER A 147 -29.47 -6.11 -14.84
N ALA A 148 -29.32 -6.02 -13.52
CA ALA A 148 -30.22 -5.25 -12.67
C ALA A 148 -30.06 -3.72 -12.86
N ASP A 149 -31.14 -2.96 -12.70
CA ASP A 149 -31.11 -1.48 -12.78
C ASP A 149 -30.83 -0.84 -11.40
N ASP A 150 -29.75 -1.28 -10.74
CA ASP A 150 -29.31 -0.74 -9.46
C ASP A 150 -27.96 0.02 -9.57
N LEU A 151 -27.54 0.66 -8.47
CA LEU A 151 -26.28 1.41 -8.45
C LEU A 151 -25.05 0.48 -8.59
N THR A 152 -25.14 -0.74 -8.06
CA THR A 152 -24.09 -1.75 -8.07
C THR A 152 -23.78 -2.16 -9.51
N SER A 153 -24.80 -2.60 -10.25
CA SER A 153 -24.72 -3.05 -11.64
C SER A 153 -24.25 -1.93 -12.55
N ARG A 154 -24.80 -0.71 -12.40
CA ARG A 154 -24.34 0.48 -13.15
C ARG A 154 -22.88 0.82 -12.87
N LEU A 155 -22.38 0.66 -11.64
CA LEU A 155 -20.97 0.89 -11.30
C LEU A 155 -20.04 -0.20 -11.84
N LEU A 156 -20.45 -1.46 -11.83
CA LEU A 156 -19.70 -2.57 -12.44
C LEU A 156 -19.59 -2.41 -13.96
N ILE A 157 -20.71 -2.10 -14.64
CA ILE A 157 -20.75 -1.77 -16.07
C ILE A 157 -19.84 -0.57 -16.36
N LYS A 158 -19.92 0.50 -15.56
CA LYS A 158 -19.06 1.68 -15.70
C LYS A 158 -17.58 1.35 -15.57
N ALA A 159 -17.21 0.47 -14.63
CA ALA A 159 -15.83 0.00 -14.48
C ALA A 159 -15.33 -0.73 -15.73
N ARG A 160 -16.13 -1.67 -16.24
CA ARG A 160 -15.85 -2.46 -17.43
C ARG A 160 -15.71 -1.56 -18.67
N ASP A 161 -16.73 -0.76 -18.95
CA ASP A 161 -16.89 -0.08 -20.25
C ASP A 161 -16.15 1.26 -20.34
N GLN A 162 -15.97 2.00 -19.23
CA GLN A 162 -15.29 3.30 -19.24
C GLN A 162 -13.82 3.23 -18.82
N TYR A 163 -13.42 2.22 -18.04
CA TYR A 163 -12.07 2.13 -17.46
C TYR A 163 -11.35 0.80 -17.81
N GLY A 164 -11.94 -0.02 -18.69
CA GLY A 164 -11.34 -1.27 -19.17
C GLY A 164 -11.11 -2.32 -18.08
N VAL A 165 -11.93 -2.31 -17.02
CA VAL A 165 -11.76 -3.20 -15.88
C VAL A 165 -12.32 -4.59 -16.21
N ALA A 166 -11.48 -5.63 -16.13
CA ALA A 166 -11.95 -7.00 -16.18
C ALA A 166 -12.63 -7.36 -14.84
N LEU A 167 -13.92 -7.67 -14.91
CA LEU A 167 -14.71 -8.09 -13.76
C LEU A 167 -14.48 -9.59 -13.50
N ILE A 168 -14.11 -9.94 -12.27
CA ILE A 168 -13.82 -11.31 -11.86
C ILE A 168 -14.83 -11.71 -10.78
N PRO A 169 -15.83 -12.55 -11.10
CA PRO A 169 -16.79 -13.02 -10.10
C PRO A 169 -16.09 -13.92 -9.08
N ILE A 170 -16.41 -13.72 -7.81
CA ILE A 170 -15.84 -14.48 -6.68
C ILE A 170 -16.91 -14.81 -5.64
N LYS A 171 -16.67 -15.88 -4.88
CA LYS A 171 -17.37 -16.12 -3.62
C LYS A 171 -16.69 -15.30 -2.54
N VAL A 172 -17.41 -14.31 -1.99
CA VAL A 172 -16.96 -13.56 -0.81
C VAL A 172 -16.69 -14.55 0.32
N GLN A 173 -15.51 -14.42 0.92
CA GLN A 173 -15.08 -15.29 2.01
C GLN A 173 -15.46 -14.59 3.32
N HIS A 174 -16.68 -14.87 3.79
CA HIS A 174 -17.25 -14.24 4.97
C HIS A 174 -16.97 -15.05 6.24
N LEU A 175 -16.72 -14.35 7.34
CA LEU A 175 -16.49 -14.91 8.66
C LEU A 175 -17.67 -14.59 9.59
N SER A 176 -18.35 -15.63 10.07
CA SER A 176 -19.39 -15.49 11.09
C SER A 176 -18.78 -15.02 12.43
N GLY A 177 -19.02 -13.78 12.80
CA GLY A 177 -18.67 -13.24 14.13
C GLY A 177 -18.36 -11.73 14.17
N GLU A 178 -17.91 -11.14 13.06
CA GLU A 178 -17.30 -9.80 13.08
C GLU A 178 -17.75 -8.88 11.93
N ALA A 179 -18.53 -7.84 12.25
CA ALA A 179 -19.17 -7.01 11.22
C ALA A 179 -18.21 -6.13 10.39
N THR A 180 -17.04 -5.77 10.92
CA THR A 180 -16.18 -4.72 10.35
C THR A 180 -15.14 -5.24 9.34
N TRP A 181 -14.67 -6.48 9.53
CA TRP A 181 -13.51 -7.02 8.80
C TRP A 181 -13.70 -8.47 8.29
N ALA A 182 -14.89 -9.07 8.47
CA ALA A 182 -15.16 -10.45 8.09
C ALA A 182 -14.89 -10.78 6.62
N ASP A 183 -14.93 -9.79 5.73
CA ASP A 183 -14.69 -9.98 4.30
C ASP A 183 -13.26 -9.59 3.86
N SER A 184 -12.37 -9.13 4.75
CA SER A 184 -11.02 -8.64 4.40
C SER A 184 -10.15 -9.71 3.73
N PHE A 185 -10.41 -11.00 3.99
CA PHE A 185 -9.75 -12.11 3.27
C PHE A 185 -10.01 -12.07 1.76
N THR A 186 -11.09 -11.44 1.31
CA THR A 186 -11.40 -11.24 -0.11
C THR A 186 -10.28 -10.50 -0.84
N LYS A 187 -9.53 -9.62 -0.16
CA LYS A 187 -8.29 -8.98 -0.63
C LYS A 187 -7.22 -10.01 -1.01
N LEU A 188 -7.11 -11.08 -0.24
CA LEU A 188 -6.10 -12.12 -0.39
C LEU A 188 -6.41 -13.11 -1.54
N LEU A 189 -7.60 -13.03 -2.16
CA LEU A 189 -7.86 -13.68 -3.44
C LEU A 189 -7.01 -13.12 -4.60
N ALA A 190 -6.31 -11.99 -4.38
CA ALA A 190 -5.27 -11.49 -5.28
C ALA A 190 -4.11 -12.49 -5.48
N PHE A 191 -3.77 -13.31 -4.46
CA PHE A 191 -2.77 -14.38 -4.58
C PHE A 191 -3.18 -15.50 -5.54
N ASN A 192 -4.48 -15.63 -5.85
CA ASN A 192 -5.01 -16.63 -6.78
C ASN A 192 -5.03 -16.15 -8.24
N GLN A 193 -4.61 -14.91 -8.53
CA GLN A 193 -4.70 -14.31 -9.87
C GLN A 193 -3.52 -14.72 -10.77
N THR A 194 -3.25 -16.02 -10.83
CA THR A 194 -2.06 -16.65 -11.47
C THR A 194 -1.97 -16.50 -13.00
N ARG A 195 -2.93 -15.82 -13.62
CA ARG A 195 -2.86 -15.36 -15.02
C ARG A 195 -1.97 -14.12 -15.20
N PHE A 196 -1.53 -13.50 -14.11
CA PHE A 196 -0.63 -12.35 -14.08
C PHE A 196 0.65 -12.74 -13.33
N ASP A 197 1.80 -12.25 -13.79
CA ASP A 197 3.07 -12.36 -13.07
C ASP A 197 3.04 -11.54 -11.78
N ARG A 198 2.44 -10.35 -11.84
CA ARG A 198 2.45 -9.36 -10.77
C ARG A 198 1.08 -8.71 -10.63
N VAL A 199 0.58 -8.64 -9.41
CA VAL A 199 -0.69 -8.01 -9.08
C VAL A 199 -0.49 -7.00 -7.96
N LEU A 200 -0.86 -5.74 -8.22
CA LEU A 200 -0.79 -4.67 -7.24
C LEU A 200 -2.19 -4.44 -6.66
N SER A 201 -2.41 -4.96 -5.45
CA SER A 201 -3.61 -4.73 -4.67
C SER A 201 -3.49 -3.40 -3.92
N LEU A 202 -4.57 -2.61 -3.92
CA LEU A 202 -4.66 -1.33 -3.22
C LEU A 202 -5.91 -1.34 -2.34
N ASP A 203 -5.84 -0.82 -1.12
CA ASP A 203 -7.04 -0.57 -0.34
C ASP A 203 -7.88 0.56 -0.97
N SER A 204 -9.20 0.39 -0.92
CA SER A 204 -10.11 1.25 -1.70
C SER A 204 -10.37 2.61 -1.03
N ASP A 205 -10.18 2.72 0.28
CA ASP A 205 -10.31 3.94 1.06
C ASP A 205 -9.04 4.80 1.01
N ALA A 206 -8.61 5.07 -0.22
CA ALA A 206 -7.41 5.80 -0.58
C ALA A 206 -7.62 6.61 -1.87
N THR A 207 -6.60 7.39 -2.24
CA THR A 207 -6.51 8.14 -3.51
C THR A 207 -5.19 7.84 -4.20
N VAL A 208 -5.25 7.56 -5.52
CA VAL A 208 -4.08 7.49 -6.40
C VAL A 208 -3.87 8.86 -7.05
N LEU A 209 -2.75 9.50 -6.72
CA LEU A 209 -2.39 10.84 -7.20
C LEU A 209 -1.50 10.80 -8.43
N GLN A 210 -0.64 9.79 -8.57
CA GLN A 210 0.39 9.69 -9.60
C GLN A 210 0.52 8.25 -10.15
N PRO A 211 1.19 8.02 -11.30
CA PRO A 211 1.46 6.68 -11.80
C PRO A 211 2.27 5.84 -10.79
N MET A 212 2.05 4.52 -10.81
CA MET A 212 2.77 3.54 -9.97
C MET A 212 3.16 2.28 -10.76
N ASP A 213 3.19 2.36 -12.10
CA ASP A 213 3.47 1.23 -12.99
C ASP A 213 4.91 0.68 -12.78
N GLU A 214 5.82 1.50 -12.26
CA GLU A 214 7.20 1.11 -11.93
C GLU A 214 7.28 0.01 -10.87
N LEU A 215 6.27 -0.14 -10.01
CA LEU A 215 6.24 -1.19 -8.99
C LEU A 215 6.19 -2.59 -9.62
N PHE A 216 5.56 -2.75 -10.77
CA PHE A 216 5.53 -4.05 -11.47
C PHE A 216 6.90 -4.48 -12.03
N LEU A 217 7.87 -3.55 -12.12
CA LEU A 217 9.21 -3.79 -12.65
C LEU A 217 10.25 -4.06 -11.54
N LEU A 218 9.82 -4.14 -10.29
CA LEU A 218 10.70 -4.49 -9.16
C LEU A 218 11.21 -5.93 -9.28
N PRO A 219 12.39 -6.23 -8.69
CA PRO A 219 12.92 -7.60 -8.66
C PRO A 219 11.93 -8.63 -8.08
N PRO A 220 12.01 -9.91 -8.48
CA PRO A 220 11.09 -10.93 -7.97
C PRO A 220 11.08 -11.08 -6.45
N ALA A 221 9.88 -11.09 -5.88
CA ALA A 221 9.60 -11.39 -4.48
C ALA A 221 8.14 -11.89 -4.40
N PRO A 222 7.81 -12.87 -3.53
CA PRO A 222 6.43 -13.36 -3.35
C PRO A 222 5.45 -12.22 -3.04
N VAL A 223 5.91 -11.26 -2.22
CA VAL A 223 5.18 -10.06 -1.85
C VAL A 223 6.16 -8.89 -1.70
N ALA A 224 5.75 -7.69 -2.13
CA ALA A 224 6.36 -6.43 -1.73
C ALA A 224 5.33 -5.48 -1.08
N MET A 225 5.66 -4.91 0.07
CA MET A 225 4.76 -4.05 0.88
C MET A 225 5.53 -2.88 1.50
N PRO A 226 4.91 -1.70 1.67
CA PRO A 226 5.48 -0.62 2.44
C PRO A 226 5.49 -0.94 3.94
N ARG A 227 6.32 -0.22 4.71
CA ARG A 227 6.22 -0.28 6.18
C ARG A 227 5.02 0.52 6.65
N ALA A 228 4.25 -0.08 7.57
CA ALA A 228 3.30 0.65 8.40
C ALA A 228 4.10 1.52 9.38
N TYR A 229 4.58 2.68 8.92
CA TYR A 229 5.62 3.45 9.60
C TYR A 229 5.19 3.98 10.99
N TRP A 230 3.88 4.08 11.24
CA TRP A 230 3.29 4.39 12.55
C TRP A 230 3.36 3.23 13.56
N LEU A 231 3.82 2.05 13.13
CA LEU A 231 4.02 0.84 13.94
C LEU A 231 5.48 0.37 13.90
N LYS A 232 5.86 -0.44 14.90
CA LYS A 232 7.23 -0.95 15.01
C LYS A 232 7.41 -2.25 14.23
N ASN A 233 8.26 -2.21 13.21
CA ASN A 233 8.64 -3.37 12.38
C ASN A 233 7.48 -4.04 11.63
N THR A 234 6.39 -3.31 11.39
CA THR A 234 5.17 -3.84 10.74
C THR A 234 5.12 -3.44 9.27
N LEU A 235 4.61 -4.34 8.43
CA LEU A 235 4.26 -4.10 7.03
C LEU A 235 2.81 -3.65 6.93
N SER A 236 2.57 -2.68 6.05
CA SER A 236 1.24 -2.18 5.72
C SER A 236 0.65 -3.00 4.58
N SER A 237 -0.60 -3.46 4.73
CA SER A 237 -1.33 -4.13 3.67
C SER A 237 -2.09 -3.16 2.76
N GLN A 238 -1.99 -1.84 2.98
CA GLN A 238 -2.75 -0.83 2.22
C GLN A 238 -2.36 -0.78 0.73
N LEU A 239 -1.12 -1.20 0.43
CA LEU A 239 -0.60 -1.42 -0.91
C LEU A 239 0.25 -2.71 -0.90
N VAL A 240 -0.11 -3.70 -1.73
CA VAL A 240 0.55 -5.01 -1.78
C VAL A 240 0.83 -5.39 -3.22
N LEU A 241 2.11 -5.44 -3.60
CA LEU A 241 2.53 -6.08 -4.84
C LEU A 241 2.71 -7.59 -4.57
N ILE A 242 2.06 -8.43 -5.36
CA ILE A 242 2.02 -9.88 -5.17
C ILE A 242 2.57 -10.55 -6.43
N GLU A 243 3.34 -11.62 -6.26
CA GLU A 243 3.65 -12.61 -7.30
C GLU A 243 2.70 -13.81 -7.14
N PRO A 244 1.56 -13.86 -7.87
CA PRO A 244 0.48 -14.80 -7.56
C PRO A 244 0.89 -16.24 -7.89
N SER A 245 0.67 -17.16 -6.95
CA SER A 245 0.93 -18.58 -7.17
C SER A 245 -0.01 -19.45 -6.36
N ALA A 246 -0.26 -20.68 -6.84
CA ALA A 246 -1.04 -21.66 -6.10
C ALA A 246 -0.39 -22.03 -4.75
N PHE A 247 0.94 -21.96 -4.66
CA PHE A 247 1.70 -22.18 -3.43
C PHE A 247 1.42 -21.09 -2.39
N GLU A 248 1.65 -19.82 -2.73
CA GLU A 248 1.42 -18.70 -1.81
C GLU A 248 -0.06 -18.53 -1.46
N PHE A 249 -0.97 -18.75 -2.41
CA PHE A 249 -2.40 -18.75 -2.12
C PHE A 249 -2.80 -19.85 -1.12
N ASN A 250 -2.15 -21.02 -1.16
CA ASN A 250 -2.40 -22.08 -0.17
C ASN A 250 -1.79 -21.75 1.20
N ARG A 251 -0.58 -21.17 1.28
CA ARG A 251 -0.01 -20.66 2.54
C ARG A 251 -0.92 -19.64 3.22
N ILE A 252 -1.47 -18.72 2.43
CA ILE A 252 -2.42 -17.70 2.87
C ILE A 252 -3.72 -18.30 3.39
N LYS A 253 -4.30 -19.30 2.69
CA LYS A 253 -5.48 -20.02 3.18
C LYS A 253 -5.19 -20.75 4.49
N GLU A 254 -4.04 -21.40 4.61
CA GLU A 254 -3.66 -22.18 5.79
C GLU A 254 -3.49 -21.26 7.01
N ALA A 255 -2.74 -20.18 6.88
CA ALA A 255 -2.62 -19.16 7.92
C ALA A 255 -4.00 -18.58 8.29
N PHE A 256 -4.84 -18.27 7.29
CA PHE A 256 -6.19 -17.78 7.54
C PHE A 256 -7.11 -18.79 8.22
N THR A 257 -6.97 -20.09 7.93
CA THR A 257 -7.77 -21.16 8.55
C THR A 257 -7.39 -21.38 10.02
N ASN A 258 -6.12 -21.14 10.36
CA ASN A 258 -5.55 -21.41 11.68
C ASN A 258 -5.46 -20.18 12.60
N ARG A 259 -5.86 -18.99 12.14
CA ARG A 259 -5.76 -17.73 12.88
C ARG A 259 -6.82 -17.60 13.99
N THR A 260 -6.61 -16.65 14.89
CA THR A 260 -7.59 -16.18 15.87
C THR A 260 -8.57 -15.17 15.26
N SER A 261 -9.72 -14.92 15.91
CA SER A 261 -10.67 -13.92 15.43
C SER A 261 -10.07 -12.51 15.39
N GLU A 262 -9.15 -12.20 16.30
CA GLU A 262 -8.48 -10.90 16.41
C GLU A 262 -7.43 -10.65 15.30
N GLU A 263 -7.15 -11.63 14.43
CA GLU A 263 -6.17 -11.52 13.33
C GLU A 263 -6.83 -11.24 11.98
N PHE A 264 -6.45 -10.12 11.37
CA PHE A 264 -6.93 -9.64 10.07
C PHE A 264 -5.86 -9.80 8.99
N ASP A 265 -6.00 -9.10 7.86
CA ASP A 265 -5.09 -9.23 6.73
C ASP A 265 -3.66 -8.77 7.07
N MET A 266 -3.50 -7.69 7.85
CA MET A 266 -2.18 -7.22 8.29
C MET A 266 -1.45 -8.26 9.15
N GLU A 267 -2.12 -8.88 10.12
CA GLU A 267 -1.50 -9.89 11.00
C GLU A 267 -1.07 -11.11 10.18
N ILE A 268 -1.94 -11.61 9.30
CA ILE A 268 -1.65 -12.76 8.42
C ILE A 268 -0.43 -12.48 7.52
N VAL A 269 -0.38 -11.34 6.83
CA VAL A 269 0.75 -11.06 5.91
C VAL A 269 2.04 -10.75 6.65
N ASN A 270 1.99 -10.14 7.85
CA ASN A 270 3.17 -9.95 8.67
C ASN A 270 3.70 -11.29 9.20
N ASN A 271 2.82 -12.17 9.71
CA ASN A 271 3.19 -13.51 10.17
C ASN A 271 3.81 -14.38 9.05
N LEU A 272 3.36 -14.24 7.80
CA LEU A 272 3.85 -15.03 6.66
C LEU A 272 5.07 -14.45 5.92
N TYR A 273 5.25 -13.12 5.93
CA TYR A 273 6.19 -12.43 5.03
C TYR A 273 7.08 -11.35 5.67
N SER A 274 6.94 -11.03 6.96
CA SER A 274 7.77 -9.99 7.61
C SER A 274 9.28 -10.15 7.37
N ASP A 275 9.79 -11.38 7.44
CA ASP A 275 11.21 -11.72 7.22
C ASP A 275 11.57 -12.01 5.74
N ALA A 276 10.59 -12.11 4.83
CA ALA A 276 10.76 -12.64 3.47
C ALA A 276 10.20 -11.76 2.34
N CYS A 277 9.52 -10.66 2.64
CA CYS A 277 9.01 -9.71 1.66
C CYS A 277 10.12 -8.79 1.12
N MET A 278 9.85 -8.15 -0.02
CA MET A 278 10.52 -6.91 -0.39
C MET A 278 9.86 -5.74 0.32
N VAL A 279 10.62 -4.95 1.08
CA VAL A 279 10.10 -3.76 1.73
C VAL A 279 10.13 -2.58 0.76
N LEU A 280 8.95 -2.06 0.42
CA LEU A 280 8.80 -0.83 -0.35
C LEU A 280 9.06 0.40 0.54
N PRO A 281 9.55 1.52 -0.02
CA PRO A 281 9.52 2.79 0.71
C PRO A 281 8.06 3.18 0.99
N HIS A 282 7.73 3.49 2.24
CA HIS A 282 6.40 3.96 2.63
C HIS A 282 6.16 5.41 2.20
N ARG A 283 7.22 6.23 2.14
CA ARG A 283 7.17 7.53 1.46
C ARG A 283 6.72 7.33 0.02
N ARG A 284 5.87 8.23 -0.47
CA ARG A 284 5.16 8.18 -1.75
C ARG A 284 4.06 7.11 -1.86
N TYR A 285 4.26 5.91 -1.33
CA TYR A 285 3.35 4.76 -1.56
C TYR A 285 2.38 4.43 -0.43
N ASP A 286 2.52 5.05 0.75
CA ASP A 286 1.70 4.70 1.93
C ASP A 286 1.48 5.90 2.87
N LEU A 287 1.23 7.09 2.32
CA LEU A 287 0.98 8.30 3.12
C LEU A 287 -0.41 8.22 3.79
N LEU A 288 -0.47 8.26 5.12
CA LEU A 288 -1.73 8.41 5.83
C LEU A 288 -2.20 9.87 5.83
N THR A 289 -3.49 10.12 5.63
CA THR A 289 -4.08 11.46 5.83
C THR A 289 -3.89 11.97 7.26
N GLY A 290 -3.88 11.07 8.26
CA GLY A 290 -3.56 11.40 9.65
C GLY A 290 -2.15 11.95 9.88
N GLU A 291 -1.23 11.78 8.92
CA GLU A 291 0.13 12.35 9.03
C GLU A 291 0.09 13.87 9.06
N PHE A 292 -0.77 14.50 8.25
CA PHE A 292 -1.00 15.96 8.26
C PHE A 292 -1.54 16.48 9.59
N ARG A 293 -2.07 15.59 10.46
CA ARG A 293 -2.56 15.94 11.80
C ARG A 293 -1.57 15.58 12.92
N SER A 294 -0.47 14.89 12.60
CA SER A 294 0.58 14.56 13.56
C SER A 294 1.35 15.82 13.97
N ASN A 295 1.95 15.79 15.16
CA ASN A 295 2.96 16.78 15.59
C ASN A 295 4.39 16.17 15.56
N ASN A 296 4.53 14.93 15.08
CA ASN A 296 5.79 14.21 15.00
C ASN A 296 5.80 13.36 13.72
N HIS A 297 6.66 13.74 12.79
CA HIS A 297 6.74 13.14 11.45
C HIS A 297 7.99 12.27 11.27
N VAL A 298 8.81 12.07 12.31
CA VAL A 298 10.11 11.39 12.24
C VAL A 298 9.98 9.97 11.65
N HIS A 299 8.88 9.28 11.95
CA HIS A 299 8.62 7.94 11.41
C HIS A 299 8.22 7.96 9.93
N TYR A 300 7.45 8.96 9.48
CA TYR A 300 7.11 9.12 8.06
C TYR A 300 8.33 9.56 7.25
N LEU A 301 9.05 10.60 7.70
CA LEU A 301 10.21 11.14 7.01
C LEU A 301 11.38 10.13 6.99
N GLY A 302 11.51 9.32 8.03
CA GLY A 302 12.61 8.37 8.23
C GLY A 302 13.87 8.99 8.85
N SER A 303 13.82 10.29 9.17
CA SER A 303 14.88 11.05 9.84
C SER A 303 14.29 12.02 10.87
N ALA A 304 15.08 12.34 11.89
CA ALA A 304 14.79 13.41 12.85
C ALA A 304 15.37 14.78 12.43
N GLU A 305 16.15 14.80 11.34
CA GLU A 305 16.86 15.98 10.83
C GLU A 305 16.08 16.66 9.69
N GLU A 306 15.30 15.87 8.94
CA GLU A 306 14.42 16.36 7.88
C GLU A 306 13.24 17.11 8.49
N LYS A 307 12.93 18.28 7.93
CA LYS A 307 11.78 19.09 8.35
C LYS A 307 10.54 18.61 7.61
N TRP A 308 9.42 18.59 8.32
CA TRP A 308 8.11 18.37 7.72
C TRP A 308 7.74 19.56 6.83
N ASP A 309 7.53 19.27 5.55
CA ASP A 309 6.97 20.18 4.55
C ASP A 309 5.69 19.52 4.01
N PRO A 310 4.49 20.04 4.36
CA PRO A 310 3.23 19.42 3.94
C PRO A 310 3.03 19.43 2.42
N SER A 311 3.51 20.46 1.74
CA SER A 311 3.38 20.60 0.28
C SER A 311 4.27 19.59 -0.42
N LEU A 312 5.56 19.55 -0.08
CA LEU A 312 6.49 18.58 -0.67
C LEU A 312 6.03 17.14 -0.44
N VAL A 313 5.56 16.80 0.77
CA VAL A 313 5.06 15.46 1.08
C VAL A 313 3.82 15.10 0.26
N TYR A 314 2.92 16.05 0.02
CA TYR A 314 1.75 15.85 -0.83
C TYR A 314 2.13 15.72 -2.32
N GLU A 315 3.07 16.54 -2.80
CA GLU A 315 3.60 16.50 -4.17
C GLU A 315 4.40 15.21 -4.47
N GLU A 316 5.11 14.67 -3.48
CA GLU A 316 5.77 13.37 -3.58
C GLU A 316 4.78 12.18 -3.53
N ALA A 317 3.56 12.37 -3.02
CA ALA A 317 2.63 11.28 -2.77
C ALA A 317 2.05 10.70 -4.07
N LYS A 318 2.13 9.37 -4.20
CA LYS A 318 1.53 8.58 -5.27
C LYS A 318 0.23 7.90 -4.81
N PHE A 319 0.22 7.44 -3.55
CA PHE A 319 -0.93 6.81 -2.89
C PHE A 319 -1.12 7.40 -1.48
N VAL A 320 -2.35 7.82 -1.18
CA VAL A 320 -2.74 8.44 0.10
C VAL A 320 -3.93 7.70 0.69
N HIS A 321 -3.79 7.16 1.89
CA HIS A 321 -4.80 6.34 2.56
C HIS A 321 -5.53 7.12 3.68
N PHE A 322 -6.85 7.00 3.76
CA PHE A 322 -7.67 7.77 4.69
C PHE A 322 -7.73 7.11 6.08
N SER A 323 -6.84 7.52 6.98
CA SER A 323 -6.73 6.99 8.35
C SER A 323 -6.65 8.13 9.37
N ASP A 324 -7.79 8.46 9.98
CA ASP A 324 -7.97 9.74 10.67
C ASP A 324 -8.86 9.68 11.93
N TRP A 325 -9.04 8.50 12.52
CA TRP A 325 -9.90 8.32 13.70
C TRP A 325 -9.61 9.39 14.79
N PRO A 326 -10.65 10.03 15.38
CA PRO A 326 -12.08 9.76 15.25
C PRO A 326 -12.79 10.52 14.12
N TYR A 327 -12.08 11.12 13.16
CA TYR A 327 -12.73 11.61 11.93
C TYR A 327 -13.31 10.42 11.15
N PRO A 328 -14.47 10.59 10.48
CA PRO A 328 -15.03 9.51 9.70
C PRO A 328 -14.30 9.34 8.36
N LYS A 329 -14.53 8.18 7.71
CA LYS A 329 -14.04 7.90 6.35
C LYS A 329 -14.62 8.91 5.35
N PRO A 330 -13.93 9.26 4.24
CA PRO A 330 -14.23 10.44 3.43
C PRO A 330 -15.57 10.42 2.67
N TRP A 331 -16.24 9.27 2.55
CA TRP A 331 -17.60 9.15 2.02
C TRP A 331 -18.71 9.36 3.05
N ILE A 332 -18.37 9.60 4.32
CA ILE A 332 -19.31 9.93 5.40
C ILE A 332 -19.22 11.44 5.64
N HIS A 333 -20.36 12.12 5.70
CA HIS A 333 -20.39 13.55 6.01
C HIS A 333 -20.13 13.78 7.51
N PRO A 334 -19.05 14.49 7.88
CA PRO A 334 -18.80 14.91 9.26
C PRO A 334 -19.66 16.12 9.62
N THR A 335 -19.81 16.41 10.91
CA THR A 335 -20.35 17.70 11.34
C THR A 335 -19.29 18.80 11.25
N ASP A 336 -19.72 20.05 11.17
CA ASP A 336 -18.83 21.22 11.23
C ASP A 336 -17.97 21.20 12.50
N ASP A 337 -18.54 20.83 13.64
CA ASP A 337 -17.84 20.83 14.93
C ASP A 337 -16.85 19.66 15.05
N GLN A 338 -17.15 18.50 14.46
CA GLN A 338 -16.15 17.44 14.28
C GLN A 338 -14.99 17.95 13.43
N THR A 339 -15.27 18.59 12.29
CA THR A 339 -14.25 19.11 11.37
C THR A 339 -13.39 20.19 12.03
N LYS A 340 -14.00 21.19 12.69
CA LYS A 340 -13.30 22.25 13.44
C LYS A 340 -12.39 21.68 14.53
N LYS A 341 -12.82 20.62 15.23
CA LYS A 341 -12.08 19.99 16.33
C LYS A 341 -10.91 19.12 15.86
N ILE A 342 -11.05 18.49 14.69
CA ILE A 342 -10.19 17.38 14.27
C ILE A 342 -9.16 17.77 13.21
N LYS A 343 -9.48 18.72 12.30
CA LYS A 343 -8.57 19.20 11.25
C LYS A 343 -7.18 19.56 11.79
N PRO A 344 -6.10 19.46 10.97
CA PRO A 344 -4.78 19.96 11.37
C PRO A 344 -4.87 21.39 11.91
N LYS A 345 -4.10 21.69 12.95
CA LYS A 345 -3.91 23.07 13.39
C LYS A 345 -2.96 23.76 12.43
N CYS A 346 -3.16 25.06 12.23
CA CYS A 346 -2.12 25.89 11.65
C CYS A 346 -0.97 26.06 12.66
N VAL A 347 0.23 26.30 12.16
CA VAL A 347 1.45 26.45 12.96
C VAL A 347 2.02 27.86 12.82
N GLU A 348 2.55 28.42 13.89
CA GLU A 348 3.26 29.70 13.83
C GLU A 348 4.66 29.48 13.22
N MET A 349 4.95 30.19 12.14
CA MET A 349 6.28 30.25 11.53
C MET A 349 6.86 31.65 11.70
N THR A 350 8.13 31.74 12.07
CA THR A 350 8.86 33.01 12.10
C THR A 350 9.69 33.16 10.84
N SER A 351 9.37 34.17 10.04
CA SER A 351 10.10 34.57 8.84
C SER A 351 11.51 35.08 9.18
N ALA A 352 12.40 35.11 8.18
CA ALA A 352 13.80 35.53 8.36
C ALA A 352 13.98 36.99 8.81
N ASP A 353 12.96 37.82 8.63
CA ASP A 353 12.86 39.21 9.10
C ASP A 353 12.27 39.35 10.52
N GLY A 354 11.90 38.22 11.16
CA GLY A 354 11.32 38.17 12.50
C GLY A 354 9.79 38.30 12.55
N GLN A 355 9.09 38.37 11.41
CA GLN A 355 7.62 38.38 11.40
C GLN A 355 7.07 36.99 11.73
N VAL A 356 6.03 36.92 12.57
CA VAL A 356 5.29 35.67 12.84
C VAL A 356 4.10 35.60 11.88
N GLN A 357 4.04 34.53 11.10
CA GLN A 357 2.95 34.21 10.19
C GLN A 357 2.34 32.86 10.56
N GLU A 358 1.02 32.72 10.39
CA GLU A 358 0.32 31.45 10.54
C GLU A 358 0.42 30.64 9.23
N ASP A 359 1.00 29.44 9.29
CA ASP A 359 1.01 28.46 8.21
C ASP A 359 -0.11 27.44 8.41
N CYS A 360 -1.08 27.46 7.50
CA CYS A 360 -2.21 26.54 7.46
C CYS A 360 -2.08 25.45 6.37
N THR A 361 -0.90 25.26 5.76
CA THR A 361 -0.73 24.41 4.56
C THR A 361 -1.17 22.97 4.79
N ALA A 362 -0.76 22.34 5.90
CA ALA A 362 -1.21 20.99 6.27
C ALA A 362 -2.74 20.89 6.41
N GLN A 363 -3.36 21.92 7.00
CA GLN A 363 -4.82 22.00 7.16
C GLN A 363 -5.53 22.14 5.81
N ALA A 364 -5.00 22.96 4.89
CA ALA A 364 -5.56 23.15 3.56
C ALA A 364 -5.51 21.84 2.74
N ILE A 365 -4.34 21.20 2.68
CA ILE A 365 -4.14 19.92 1.97
C ILE A 365 -5.05 18.83 2.53
N TRP A 366 -5.15 18.71 3.86
CA TRP A 366 -6.00 17.71 4.50
C TRP A 366 -7.49 17.94 4.20
N LEU A 367 -7.97 19.19 4.25
CA LEU A 367 -9.35 19.52 3.88
C LEU A 367 -9.63 19.24 2.40
N GLU A 368 -8.68 19.54 1.51
CA GLU A 368 -8.80 19.30 0.08
C GLU A 368 -8.82 17.82 -0.27
N LEU A 369 -7.94 16.99 0.33
CA LEU A 369 -7.96 15.53 0.19
C LEU A 369 -9.35 14.93 0.48
N TYR A 370 -10.01 15.43 1.53
CA TYR A 370 -11.36 15.04 1.90
C TYR A 370 -12.44 15.62 0.96
N GLN A 371 -12.26 16.83 0.44
CA GLN A 371 -13.22 17.48 -0.46
C GLN A 371 -13.16 16.90 -1.88
N ASP A 372 -11.98 16.74 -2.46
CA ASP A 372 -11.75 16.06 -3.74
C ASP A 372 -12.34 14.64 -3.73
N PHE A 373 -12.13 13.86 -2.67
CA PHE A 373 -12.73 12.53 -2.56
C PHE A 373 -14.26 12.57 -2.64
N ARG A 374 -14.91 13.52 -1.95
CA ARG A 374 -16.37 13.70 -2.02
C ARG A 374 -16.82 14.15 -3.42
N ASN A 375 -16.13 15.12 -4.02
CA ASN A 375 -16.41 15.62 -5.36
C ASN A 375 -16.31 14.49 -6.41
N ARG A 376 -15.24 13.70 -6.37
CA ARG A 376 -15.06 12.52 -7.22
C ARG A 376 -16.14 11.47 -6.97
N ARG A 377 -16.54 11.26 -5.71
CA ARG A 377 -17.63 10.31 -5.36
C ARG A 377 -18.94 10.72 -6.01
N GLU A 378 -19.30 11.99 -5.95
CA GLU A 378 -20.52 12.51 -6.59
C GLU A 378 -20.48 12.31 -8.11
N ILE A 379 -19.37 12.66 -8.76
CA ILE A 379 -19.20 12.52 -10.23
C ILE A 379 -19.20 11.04 -10.68
N VAL A 380 -18.62 10.13 -9.90
CA VAL A 380 -18.47 8.73 -10.28
C VAL A 380 -19.70 7.90 -9.92
N CYS A 381 -20.30 8.13 -8.75
CA CYS A 381 -21.31 7.27 -8.13
C CYS A 381 -22.62 7.97 -7.78
N GLY A 382 -22.70 9.30 -7.91
CA GLY A 382 -23.95 10.02 -7.76
C GLY A 382 -24.96 9.58 -8.84
N SER A 383 -26.23 9.49 -8.45
CA SER A 383 -27.34 9.17 -9.36
C SER A 383 -27.40 10.19 -10.49
N GLY A 384 -27.20 9.74 -11.72
CA GLY A 384 -27.11 10.62 -12.89
C GLY A 384 -28.42 11.37 -13.13
N SER A 385 -28.39 12.70 -13.02
CA SER A 385 -29.21 13.66 -13.79
C SER A 385 -28.87 15.12 -13.42
N MET A 386 -28.55 15.42 -12.14
CA MET A 386 -28.41 16.82 -11.68
C MET A 386 -26.98 17.34 -11.44
N SER A 387 -25.97 16.48 -11.25
CA SER A 387 -24.64 16.93 -10.78
C SER A 387 -23.74 17.51 -11.88
N PHE A 388 -23.81 17.03 -13.13
CA PHE A 388 -22.89 17.49 -14.19
C PHE A 388 -23.03 18.99 -14.48
N LYS A 389 -24.24 19.55 -14.35
CA LYS A 389 -24.47 20.99 -14.43
C LYS A 389 -23.75 21.73 -13.30
N ARG A 390 -23.86 21.25 -12.05
CA ARG A 390 -23.15 21.80 -10.89
C ARG A 390 -21.62 21.73 -11.00
N TYR A 391 -21.07 20.66 -11.58
CA TYR A 391 -19.63 20.52 -11.80
C TYR A 391 -19.10 21.52 -12.85
N LEU A 392 -19.87 21.79 -13.90
CA LEU A 392 -19.57 22.84 -14.88
C LEU A 392 -19.77 24.24 -14.28
N ASP A 393 -20.87 24.47 -13.55
CA ASP A 393 -21.15 25.74 -12.86
C ASP A 393 -20.11 26.07 -11.77
N ALA A 394 -19.44 25.05 -11.21
CA ALA A 394 -18.33 25.17 -10.26
C ALA A 394 -16.94 25.28 -10.92
N GLY A 395 -16.88 25.51 -12.25
CA GLY A 395 -15.66 25.89 -12.97
C GLY A 395 -14.89 24.75 -13.64
N GLY A 396 -15.16 23.46 -13.33
CA GLY A 396 -14.63 22.28 -14.03
C GLY A 396 -13.12 22.00 -13.91
N TYR A 397 -12.29 23.04 -13.77
CA TYR A 397 -10.86 23.03 -13.51
C TYR A 397 -10.58 24.15 -12.48
N GLY A 398 -10.32 23.78 -11.23
CA GLY A 398 -9.51 24.64 -10.37
C GLY A 398 -8.08 24.62 -10.92
N PRO A 399 -7.39 25.78 -11.03
CA PRO A 399 -6.02 25.80 -11.51
C PRO A 399 -5.14 24.95 -10.59
N SER A 400 -4.14 24.30 -11.19
CA SER A 400 -3.09 23.63 -10.42
C SER A 400 -2.36 24.69 -9.57
N PRO A 401 -1.94 24.40 -8.32
CA PRO A 401 -1.25 25.38 -7.47
C PRO A 401 0.02 26.01 -8.08
N TYR A 402 0.57 25.39 -9.15
CA TYR A 402 1.78 25.85 -9.85
C TYR A 402 1.59 27.05 -10.80
N GLU A 403 0.38 27.58 -11.01
CA GLU A 403 0.18 28.74 -11.91
C GLU A 403 0.38 30.13 -11.26
N TYR A 404 0.74 30.20 -9.97
CA TYR A 404 0.92 31.47 -9.23
C TYR A 404 2.39 31.89 -8.97
N LEU A 405 3.37 31.31 -9.67
CA LEU A 405 4.81 31.61 -9.45
C LEU A 405 5.61 31.94 -10.72
N VAL A 406 4.98 32.43 -11.79
CA VAL A 406 5.70 33.02 -12.94
C VAL A 406 4.99 34.28 -13.45
N ASN A 407 5.76 35.37 -13.54
CA ASN A 407 5.39 36.74 -13.97
C ASN A 407 4.66 37.60 -12.91
N GLU A 408 5.41 38.52 -12.29
CA GLU A 408 5.35 39.94 -12.65
C GLU A 408 6.70 40.60 -12.34
N ASP A 409 7.24 41.34 -13.33
CA ASP A 409 8.35 42.31 -13.23
C ASP A 409 7.76 43.72 -13.03
#